data_AF-A0A9W8DK32-F1
#
_entry.id   AF-A0A9W8DK32-F1
#
_cell.length_a   1.000
_cell.length_b   1.000
_cell.length_c   1.000
_cell.angle_alpha   90.00
_cell.angle_beta   90.00
_cell.angle_gamma   90.00
#
_symmetry.space_group_name_H-M   'P 1'
#
loop_
_entity.id
_entity.type
_entity.pdbx_description
1 polymer ?
#
loop_
_entity_poly.entity_id
_entity_poly.type
_entity_poly.pdbx_seq_one_letter_code
_entity_poly.pdbx_strand_id
1 'polypeptide(L)'
;MLSWLGVVNTALVVSFFWALILFGAVGFQIMADGSLKSMLTIIGTSLIILISMGYIAADTALGISDGLKPKPSDPLYSPGVFTIYLVFPLVAIVIFGLLQMTIVIKFLSARLPMVWLLCAFICFAAGQAIMFGASKKMCESTNRRIDGAFFATLLDTAAMSCVYGFWSAITVDDSNVYEEEEYKF
;
A
#
# COMPACT_ATOMS: atom_id res chain seq x y z
N MET A 1 12.72 -23.46 -2.01
CA MET A 1 11.40 -23.20 -1.37
C MET A 1 11.23 -21.74 -0.99
N LEU A 2 12.25 -21.09 -0.39
CA LEU A 2 12.20 -19.67 -0.02
C LEU A 2 11.99 -18.70 -1.21
N SER A 3 12.57 -18.98 -2.37
CA SER A 3 12.45 -18.10 -3.55
C SER A 3 11.01 -17.96 -4.05
N TRP A 4 10.22 -19.04 -4.04
CA TRP A 4 8.81 -19.02 -4.45
C TRP A 4 7.95 -18.14 -3.53
N LEU A 5 8.22 -18.17 -2.22
CA LEU A 5 7.53 -17.30 -1.26
C LEU A 5 7.85 -15.82 -1.52
N GLY A 6 9.12 -15.49 -1.82
CA GLY A 6 9.52 -14.13 -2.17
C GLY A 6 8.84 -13.62 -3.45
N VAL A 7 8.72 -14.49 -4.47
CA VAL A 7 8.03 -14.17 -5.73
C VAL A 7 6.55 -13.88 -5.49
N VAL A 8 5.86 -14.76 -4.76
CA VAL A 8 4.42 -14.59 -4.46
C VAL A 8 4.19 -13.34 -3.63
N ASN A 9 5.00 -13.12 -2.58
CA ASN A 9 4.92 -11.92 -1.75
C ASN A 9 5.11 -10.65 -2.57
N THR A 10 6.11 -10.62 -3.45
CA THR A 10 6.37 -9.46 -4.32
C THR A 10 5.17 -9.19 -5.22
N ALA A 11 4.63 -10.21 -5.90
CA ALA A 11 3.47 -10.08 -6.77
C ALA A 11 2.23 -9.54 -6.04
N LEU A 12 1.95 -10.07 -4.83
CA LEU A 12 0.83 -9.64 -4.00
C LEU A 12 0.99 -8.19 -3.52
N VAL A 13 2.18 -7.81 -3.08
CA VAL A 13 2.48 -6.43 -2.65
C VAL A 13 2.27 -5.46 -3.81
N VAL A 14 2.85 -5.71 -4.99
CA VAL A 14 2.70 -4.80 -6.13
C VAL A 14 1.25 -4.70 -6.60
N SER A 15 0.54 -5.83 -6.67
CA SER A 15 -0.88 -5.85 -7.04
C SER A 15 -1.77 -5.11 -6.03
N PHE A 16 -1.50 -5.27 -4.73
CA PHE A 16 -2.22 -4.54 -3.67
C PHE A 16 -2.07 -3.03 -3.82
N PHE A 17 -0.84 -2.53 -4.02
CA PHE A 17 -0.62 -1.09 -4.19
C PHE A 17 -1.17 -0.53 -5.50
N TRP A 18 -1.22 -1.34 -6.57
CA TRP A 18 -1.94 -0.97 -7.78
C TRP A 18 -3.45 -0.85 -7.53
N ALA A 19 -4.05 -1.84 -6.85
CA ALA A 19 -5.46 -1.80 -6.49
C ALA A 19 -5.78 -0.58 -5.60
N LEU A 20 -4.89 -0.22 -4.68
CA LEU A 20 -5.03 0.95 -3.81
C LEU A 20 -5.20 2.26 -4.61
N ILE A 21 -4.41 2.47 -5.67
CA ILE A 21 -4.56 3.64 -6.56
C ILE A 21 -5.96 3.64 -7.19
N LEU A 22 -6.42 2.50 -7.69
CA LEU A 22 -7.72 2.39 -8.36
C LEU A 22 -8.88 2.61 -7.40
N PHE A 23 -8.81 2.07 -6.19
CA PHE A 23 -9.78 2.39 -5.13
C PHE A 23 -9.82 3.88 -4.85
N GLY A 24 -8.65 4.55 -4.83
CA GLY A 24 -8.61 5.99 -4.66
C GLY A 24 -9.23 6.77 -5.82
N ALA A 25 -9.09 6.28 -7.05
CA ALA A 25 -9.65 6.89 -8.25
C ALA A 25 -11.18 6.73 -8.35
N VAL A 26 -11.74 5.63 -7.86
CA VAL A 26 -13.21 5.40 -7.86
C VAL A 26 -13.95 6.47 -7.06
N GLY A 27 -13.33 7.05 -6.02
CA GLY A 27 -13.93 8.14 -5.24
C GLY A 27 -14.25 9.41 -6.03
N PHE A 28 -13.68 9.61 -7.23
CA PHE A 28 -14.04 10.72 -8.12
C PHE A 28 -15.30 10.45 -8.95
N GLN A 29 -15.92 9.27 -8.81
CA GLN A 29 -17.12 8.86 -9.53
C GLN A 29 -17.02 8.92 -11.06
N ILE A 30 -15.78 8.84 -11.62
CA ILE A 30 -15.53 8.79 -13.08
C ILE A 30 -16.24 7.56 -13.69
N MET A 31 -16.26 6.47 -12.92
CA MET A 31 -17.04 5.28 -13.20
C MET A 31 -18.01 5.10 -12.03
N ALA A 32 -19.25 4.71 -12.32
CA ALA A 32 -20.25 4.49 -11.28
C ALA A 32 -19.73 3.48 -10.25
N ASP A 33 -19.72 3.89 -8.98
CA ASP A 33 -19.33 3.03 -7.87
C ASP A 33 -20.22 1.78 -7.83
N GLY A 34 -19.65 0.61 -7.55
CA GLY A 34 -20.34 -0.67 -7.60
C GLY A 34 -20.78 -1.15 -9.00
N SER A 35 -20.50 -0.40 -10.08
CA SER A 35 -20.77 -0.88 -11.44
C SER A 35 -19.88 -2.06 -11.79
N LEU A 36 -20.43 -3.04 -12.54
CA LEU A 36 -19.67 -4.18 -13.04
C LEU A 36 -18.40 -3.75 -13.80
N LYS A 37 -18.47 -2.64 -14.54
CA LYS A 37 -17.31 -2.08 -15.27
C LYS A 37 -16.21 -1.62 -14.31
N SER A 38 -16.57 -0.99 -13.20
CA SER A 38 -15.62 -0.51 -12.18
C SER A 38 -14.95 -1.69 -11.48
N MET A 39 -15.76 -2.65 -11.03
CA MET A 39 -15.25 -3.86 -10.38
C MET A 39 -14.33 -4.68 -11.29
N LEU A 40 -14.72 -4.87 -12.56
CA LEU A 40 -13.88 -5.58 -13.54
C LEU A 40 -12.59 -4.82 -13.86
N THR A 41 -12.61 -3.49 -13.84
CA THR A 41 -11.39 -2.69 -14.04
C THR A 41 -10.41 -2.90 -12.90
N ILE A 42 -10.87 -2.84 -11.65
CA ILE A 42 -10.01 -3.09 -10.47
C ILE A 42 -9.49 -4.52 -10.49
N ILE A 43 -10.37 -5.51 -10.58
CA ILE A 43 -9.99 -6.93 -10.53
C ILE A 43 -9.10 -7.29 -11.74
N GLY A 44 -9.55 -6.95 -12.95
CA GLY A 44 -8.87 -7.32 -14.19
C GLY A 44 -7.46 -6.73 -14.27
N THR A 45 -7.31 -5.42 -14.01
CA THR A 45 -5.98 -4.80 -14.08
C THR A 45 -5.08 -5.24 -12.92
N SER A 46 -5.62 -5.45 -11.71
CA SER A 46 -4.84 -5.97 -10.58
C SER A 46 -4.34 -7.39 -10.81
N LEU A 47 -5.13 -8.24 -11.48
CA LEU A 47 -4.71 -9.58 -11.89
C LEU A 47 -3.62 -9.53 -12.97
N ILE A 48 -3.74 -8.63 -13.95
CA ILE A 48 -2.69 -8.42 -14.96
C ILE A 48 -1.39 -8.01 -14.27
N ILE A 49 -1.43 -7.02 -13.36
CA ILE A 49 -0.25 -6.58 -12.61
C ILE A 49 0.32 -7.70 -11.74
N LEU A 50 -0.53 -8.50 -11.08
CA LEU A 50 -0.09 -9.63 -10.27
C LEU A 50 0.69 -10.65 -11.10
N ILE A 51 0.18 -11.02 -12.28
CA ILE A 51 0.83 -11.99 -13.17
C ILE A 51 2.10 -11.40 -13.77
N SER A 52 2.04 -10.17 -14.30
CA SER A 52 3.19 -9.52 -14.95
C SER A 52 4.34 -9.28 -13.98
N MET A 53 4.07 -8.76 -12.78
CA MET A 53 5.10 -8.47 -11.79
C MET A 53 5.58 -9.74 -11.10
N GLY A 54 4.69 -10.73 -10.91
CA GLY A 54 5.06 -12.08 -10.48
C GLY A 54 6.02 -12.77 -11.45
N TYR A 55 5.80 -12.61 -12.76
CA TYR A 55 6.73 -13.11 -13.77
C TYR A 55 8.12 -12.45 -13.66
N ILE A 56 8.18 -11.11 -13.53
CA ILE A 56 9.46 -10.39 -13.37
C ILE A 56 10.22 -10.86 -12.12
N ALA A 57 9.50 -11.02 -11.00
CA ALA A 57 10.08 -11.53 -9.76
C ALA A 57 10.55 -12.99 -9.90
N ALA A 58 9.76 -13.84 -10.57
CA ALA A 58 10.10 -15.24 -10.83
C ALA A 58 11.32 -15.36 -11.73
N ASP A 59 11.38 -14.55 -12.79
CA ASP A 59 12.50 -14.54 -13.73
C ASP A 59 13.80 -14.15 -13.02
N THR A 60 13.76 -13.11 -12.20
CA THR A 60 14.90 -12.67 -11.39
C THR A 60 15.35 -13.75 -10.38
N ALA A 61 14.40 -14.43 -9.74
CA ALA A 61 14.70 -15.38 -8.67
C ALA A 61 15.10 -16.79 -9.17
N LEU A 62 14.60 -17.19 -10.34
CA LEU A 62 14.80 -18.54 -10.90
C LEU A 62 15.69 -18.55 -12.14
N GLY A 63 15.99 -17.38 -12.71
CA GLY A 63 16.88 -17.23 -13.87
C GLY A 63 16.30 -17.80 -15.16
N ILE A 64 15.01 -17.56 -15.43
CA ILE A 64 14.28 -18.10 -16.59
C ILE A 64 14.83 -17.48 -17.89
N SER A 65 15.23 -16.21 -17.86
CA SER A 65 15.81 -15.42 -18.94
C SER A 65 17.17 -14.86 -18.53
N ASP A 66 18.05 -14.62 -19.50
CA ASP A 66 19.38 -14.03 -19.25
C ASP A 66 19.34 -12.52 -18.95
N GLY A 67 18.22 -11.84 -19.26
CA GLY A 67 18.12 -10.38 -19.16
C GLY A 67 17.91 -9.82 -17.75
N LEU A 68 17.30 -10.59 -16.83
CA LEU A 68 16.96 -10.14 -15.47
C LEU A 68 17.79 -10.84 -14.38
N LYS A 69 18.84 -11.56 -14.76
CA LYS A 69 19.70 -12.25 -13.79
C LYS A 69 20.48 -11.24 -12.94
N PRO A 70 20.54 -11.44 -11.61
CA PRO A 70 21.46 -10.69 -10.75
C PRO A 70 22.90 -10.85 -11.24
N LYS A 71 23.71 -9.81 -11.08
CA LYS A 71 25.14 -9.91 -11.44
C LYS A 71 25.81 -10.96 -10.54
N PRO A 72 26.69 -11.84 -11.06
CA PRO A 72 27.37 -12.84 -10.24
C PRO A 72 28.20 -12.23 -9.10
N SER A 73 28.68 -10.99 -9.28
CA SER A 73 29.44 -10.25 -8.28
C SER A 73 28.58 -9.65 -7.17
N ASP A 74 27.27 -9.50 -7.38
CA ASP A 74 26.34 -8.96 -6.39
C ASP A 74 24.94 -9.60 -6.55
N PRO A 75 24.75 -10.82 -6.02
CA PRO A 75 23.51 -11.56 -6.16
C PRO A 75 22.32 -10.93 -5.39
N LEU A 76 22.59 -9.98 -4.50
CA LEU A 76 21.57 -9.24 -3.75
C LEU A 76 21.07 -8.00 -4.49
N TYR A 77 21.78 -7.58 -5.53
CA TYR A 77 21.45 -6.40 -6.31
C TYR A 77 20.62 -6.76 -7.55
N SER A 78 19.31 -6.51 -7.46
CA SER A 78 18.40 -6.53 -8.62
C SER A 78 17.62 -5.22 -8.71
N PRO A 79 18.01 -4.30 -9.61
CA PRO A 79 17.33 -3.00 -9.78
C PRO A 79 15.85 -3.14 -10.14
N GLY A 80 15.51 -4.15 -10.96
CA GLY A 80 14.14 -4.38 -11.43
C GLY A 80 13.23 -4.74 -10.26
N VAL A 81 13.59 -5.78 -9.49
CA VAL A 81 12.81 -6.22 -8.34
C VAL A 81 12.77 -5.16 -7.25
N PHE A 82 13.89 -4.46 -6.99
CA PHE A 82 13.91 -3.34 -6.05
C PHE A 82 12.93 -2.23 -6.42
N THR A 83 12.90 -1.84 -7.70
CA THR A 83 12.02 -0.76 -8.18
C THR A 83 10.54 -1.14 -8.03
N ILE A 84 10.16 -2.34 -8.46
CA ILE A 84 8.75 -2.77 -8.38
C ILE A 84 8.31 -3.05 -6.94
N TYR A 85 9.20 -3.53 -6.07
CA TYR A 85 8.84 -3.91 -4.70
C TYR A 85 8.85 -2.75 -3.72
N LEU A 86 9.70 -1.73 -3.94
CA LEU A 86 9.88 -0.64 -2.99
C LEU A 86 9.43 0.71 -3.57
N VAL A 87 9.93 1.09 -4.75
CA VAL A 87 9.67 2.41 -5.33
C VAL A 87 8.22 2.53 -5.79
N PHE A 88 7.71 1.52 -6.49
CA PHE A 88 6.33 1.54 -6.99
C PHE A 88 5.29 1.64 -5.86
N PRO A 89 5.35 0.82 -4.78
CA PRO A 89 4.46 0.99 -3.63
C PRO A 89 4.51 2.37 -2.99
N LEU A 90 5.71 2.95 -2.83
CA LEU A 90 5.86 4.28 -2.25
C LEU A 90 5.15 5.33 -3.12
N VAL A 91 5.36 5.29 -4.44
CA VAL A 91 4.67 6.17 -5.39
C VAL A 91 3.15 5.95 -5.35
N ALA A 92 2.69 4.69 -5.27
CA ALA A 92 1.28 4.35 -5.20
C ALA A 92 0.59 4.94 -3.97
N ILE A 93 1.24 4.88 -2.80
CA ILE A 93 0.73 5.47 -1.56
C ILE A 93 0.61 6.98 -1.70
N VAL A 94 1.62 7.65 -2.27
CA VAL A 94 1.59 9.10 -2.50
C VAL A 94 0.44 9.47 -3.44
N ILE A 95 0.28 8.76 -4.56
CA ILE A 95 -0.83 8.98 -5.49
C ILE A 95 -2.17 8.78 -4.78
N PHE A 96 -2.35 7.67 -4.06
CA PHE A 96 -3.56 7.40 -3.29
C PHE A 96 -3.87 8.53 -2.30
N GLY A 97 -2.88 8.97 -1.52
CA GLY A 97 -3.05 10.07 -0.58
C GLY A 97 -3.44 11.39 -1.23
N LEU A 98 -2.84 11.74 -2.37
CA LEU A 98 -3.19 12.95 -3.12
C LEU A 98 -4.62 12.88 -3.68
N LEU A 99 -5.03 11.72 -4.20
CA LEU A 99 -6.39 11.49 -4.68
C LEU A 99 -7.41 11.67 -3.54
N GLN A 100 -7.18 11.01 -2.40
CA GLN A 100 -8.08 11.10 -1.24
C GLN A 100 -8.12 12.50 -0.62
N MET A 101 -6.96 13.14 -0.48
CA MET A 101 -6.86 14.51 0.02
C MET A 101 -7.63 15.48 -0.87
N THR A 102 -7.55 15.31 -2.20
CA THR A 102 -8.31 16.12 -3.14
C THR A 102 -9.81 15.93 -2.95
N ILE A 103 -10.26 14.68 -2.75
CA ILE A 103 -11.67 14.38 -2.49
C ILE A 103 -12.16 15.12 -1.24
N VAL A 104 -11.45 14.98 -0.11
CA VAL A 104 -11.89 15.61 1.14
C VAL A 104 -11.91 17.13 1.03
N ILE A 105 -10.89 17.75 0.42
CA ILE A 105 -10.80 19.21 0.33
C ILE A 105 -11.83 19.80 -0.64
N LYS A 106 -12.16 19.10 -1.73
CA LYS A 106 -13.01 19.62 -2.80
C LYS A 106 -14.48 19.25 -2.66
N PHE A 107 -14.77 18.08 -2.12
CA PHE A 107 -16.13 17.51 -2.14
C PHE A 107 -16.75 17.39 -0.75
N LEU A 108 -15.98 17.34 0.33
CA LEU A 108 -16.50 17.20 1.70
C LEU A 108 -16.44 18.51 2.49
N SER A 109 -17.46 18.77 3.30
CA SER A 109 -17.49 19.85 4.29
C SER A 109 -16.70 19.47 5.55
N ALA A 110 -16.83 18.21 5.98
CA ALA A 110 -16.14 17.68 7.16
C ALA A 110 -14.67 17.35 6.86
N ARG A 111 -13.76 17.88 7.69
CA ARG A 111 -12.31 17.65 7.56
C ARG A 111 -11.75 16.59 8.51
N LEU A 112 -12.59 16.01 9.37
CA LEU A 112 -12.19 14.95 10.30
C LEU A 112 -11.52 13.75 9.62
N PRO A 113 -11.94 13.30 8.41
CA PRO A 113 -11.26 12.20 7.70
C PRO A 113 -9.77 12.46 7.44
N MET A 114 -9.33 13.71 7.30
CA MET A 114 -7.92 14.04 7.07
C MET A 114 -6.99 13.55 8.17
N VAL A 115 -7.47 13.51 9.42
CA VAL A 115 -6.67 13.04 10.56
C VAL A 115 -6.37 11.54 10.42
N TRP A 116 -7.35 10.74 10.00
CA TRP A 116 -7.17 9.32 9.74
C TRP A 116 -6.14 9.06 8.65
N LEU A 117 -6.22 9.82 7.55
CA LEU A 117 -5.27 9.72 6.45
C LEU A 117 -3.85 10.10 6.90
N LEU A 118 -3.69 11.20 7.64
CA LEU A 118 -2.40 11.62 8.19
C LEU A 118 -1.81 10.57 9.15
N CYS A 119 -2.63 10.02 10.05
CA CYS A 119 -2.20 8.95 10.96
C CYS A 119 -1.73 7.70 10.18
N ALA A 120 -2.43 7.31 9.11
CA ALA A 120 -2.00 6.21 8.26
C ALA A 120 -0.60 6.44 7.65
N PHE A 121 -0.37 7.64 7.11
CA PHE A 121 0.93 8.03 6.55
C PHE A 121 2.05 8.00 7.59
N ILE A 122 1.80 8.53 8.80
CA ILE A 122 2.78 8.55 9.88
C ILE A 122 3.11 7.12 10.34
N CYS A 123 2.10 6.28 10.55
CA CYS A 123 2.29 4.88 10.94
C CYS A 123 3.13 4.13 9.89
N PHE A 124 2.77 4.22 8.61
CA PHE A 124 3.52 3.57 7.54
C PHE A 124 4.97 4.10 7.45
N ALA A 125 5.16 5.43 7.44
CA ALA A 125 6.48 6.03 7.38
C ALA A 125 7.37 5.63 8.57
N ALA A 126 6.80 5.56 9.78
CA ALA A 126 7.50 5.07 10.96
C ALA A 126 7.88 3.58 10.83
N GLY A 127 6.99 2.75 10.27
CA GLY A 127 7.26 1.35 9.97
C GLY A 127 8.46 1.18 9.03
N GLN A 128 8.47 1.92 7.93
CA GLN A 128 9.58 1.91 6.97
C GLN A 128 10.88 2.46 7.59
N ALA A 129 10.81 3.54 8.37
CA ALA A 129 11.97 4.11 9.05
C ALA A 129 12.63 3.13 10.03
N ILE A 130 11.83 2.37 10.77
CA ILE A 130 12.33 1.31 11.68
C ILE A 130 12.93 0.16 10.88
N MET A 131 12.24 -0.30 9.84
CA MET A 131 12.69 -1.40 8.98
C MET A 131 14.05 -1.14 8.34
N PHE A 132 14.25 0.05 7.75
CA PHE A 132 15.48 0.37 7.03
C PHE A 132 16.57 1.02 7.92
N GLY A 133 16.18 1.81 8.92
CA GLY A 133 17.13 2.59 9.74
C GLY A 133 17.54 1.92 11.05
N ALA A 134 16.62 1.23 11.72
CA ALA A 134 16.83 0.75 13.10
C ALA A 134 16.94 -0.79 13.22
N SER A 135 16.56 -1.54 12.18
CA SER A 135 16.45 -3.01 12.23
C SER A 135 17.73 -3.71 12.71
N LYS A 136 18.91 -3.34 12.19
CA LYS A 136 20.19 -3.94 12.63
C LYS A 136 20.47 -3.72 14.12
N LYS A 137 20.31 -2.49 14.60
CA LYS A 137 20.53 -2.12 16.00
C LYS A 137 19.58 -2.88 16.94
N MET A 138 18.32 -3.03 16.53
CA MET A 138 17.32 -3.79 17.29
C MET A 138 17.64 -5.30 17.32
N CYS A 139 18.07 -5.87 16.20
CA CYS A 139 18.45 -7.27 16.11
C CYS A 139 19.63 -7.61 17.04
N GLU A 140 20.65 -6.75 17.08
CA GLU A 140 21.81 -6.92 17.98
C GLU A 140 21.43 -6.75 19.46
N SER A 141 20.60 -5.75 19.77
CA SER A 141 20.19 -5.46 21.15
C SER A 141 19.27 -6.52 21.76
N THR A 142 18.48 -7.23 20.93
CA THR A 142 17.53 -8.26 21.39
C THR A 142 18.09 -9.68 21.32
N ASN A 143 19.41 -9.84 21.14
CA ASN A 143 20.05 -11.13 20.96
C ASN A 143 19.43 -11.94 19.79
N ARG A 144 19.22 -11.26 18.66
CA ARG A 144 18.69 -11.81 17.39
C ARG A 144 17.29 -12.43 17.48
N ARG A 145 16.48 -11.97 18.43
CA ARG A 145 15.09 -12.45 18.61
C ARG A 145 14.07 -11.62 17.85
N ILE A 146 14.28 -10.31 17.75
CA ILE A 146 13.35 -9.37 17.12
C ILE A 146 14.13 -8.44 16.20
N ASP A 147 13.63 -8.24 15.00
CA ASP A 147 14.16 -7.30 14.03
C ASP A 147 13.16 -6.17 13.75
N GLY A 148 13.55 -5.24 12.88
CA GLY A 148 12.66 -4.14 12.48
C GLY A 148 11.42 -4.60 11.71
N ALA A 149 11.42 -5.80 11.11
CA ALA A 149 10.28 -6.30 10.32
C ALA A 149 9.06 -6.59 11.20
N PHE A 150 9.28 -7.04 12.45
CA PHE A 150 8.21 -7.22 13.42
C PHE A 150 7.46 -5.92 13.70
N PHE A 151 8.19 -4.84 14.01
CA PHE A 151 7.61 -3.52 14.29
C PHE A 151 7.00 -2.87 13.04
N ALA A 152 7.65 -3.02 11.89
CA ALA A 152 7.12 -2.54 10.62
C ALA A 152 5.76 -3.19 10.33
N THR A 153 5.63 -4.50 10.53
CA THR A 153 4.36 -5.21 10.31
C THR A 153 3.23 -4.71 11.24
N LEU A 154 3.54 -4.45 12.51
CA LEU A 154 2.56 -3.88 13.45
C LEU A 154 2.12 -2.46 13.03
N LEU A 155 3.06 -1.62 12.62
CA LEU A 155 2.79 -0.26 12.18
C LEU A 155 2.06 -0.20 10.84
N ASP A 156 2.39 -1.09 9.90
CA ASP A 156 1.69 -1.23 8.62
C ASP A 156 0.25 -1.72 8.83
N THR A 157 0.04 -2.63 9.79
CA THR A 157 -1.32 -3.06 10.19
C THR A 157 -2.11 -1.91 10.80
N ALA A 158 -1.48 -1.11 11.67
CA ALA A 158 -2.12 0.09 12.23
C ALA A 158 -2.43 1.13 11.15
N ALA A 159 -1.54 1.31 10.17
CA ALA A 159 -1.79 2.18 9.02
C ALA A 159 -3.00 1.70 8.22
N MET A 160 -3.14 0.40 7.98
CA MET A 160 -4.32 -0.16 7.31
C MET A 160 -5.61 0.07 8.11
N SER A 161 -5.57 -0.04 9.43
CA SER A 161 -6.70 0.32 10.30
C SER A 161 -7.07 1.79 10.18
N CYS A 162 -6.10 2.70 10.08
CA CYS A 162 -6.34 4.12 9.84
C CYS A 162 -6.95 4.39 8.45
N VAL A 163 -6.50 3.68 7.41
CA VAL A 163 -7.12 3.76 6.06
C VAL A 163 -8.58 3.28 6.10
N TYR A 164 -8.88 2.20 6.84
CA TYR A 164 -10.25 1.77 7.08
C TYR A 164 -11.07 2.83 7.83
N GLY A 165 -10.50 3.45 8.87
CA GLY A 165 -11.14 4.54 9.61
C GLY A 165 -11.44 5.75 8.72
N PHE A 166 -10.51 6.11 7.83
CA PHE A 166 -10.73 7.12 6.80
C PHE A 166 -11.91 6.75 5.89
N TRP A 167 -11.91 5.52 5.35
CA TRP A 167 -12.99 5.04 4.48
C TRP A 167 -14.35 5.05 5.20
N SER A 168 -14.39 4.61 6.46
CA SER A 168 -15.61 4.66 7.26
C SER A 168 -16.06 6.09 7.53
N ALA A 169 -15.14 7.04 7.75
CA ALA A 169 -15.50 8.42 8.04
C ALA A 169 -16.12 9.13 6.84
N ILE A 170 -15.67 8.82 5.61
CA ILE A 170 -16.24 9.40 4.39
C ILE A 170 -17.58 8.77 3.98
N THR A 171 -17.87 7.52 4.38
CA THR A 171 -19.15 6.85 4.09
C THR A 171 -20.20 7.09 5.17
N VAL A 172 -19.79 7.40 6.40
CA VAL A 172 -20.70 7.74 7.50
C VAL A 172 -21.26 9.17 7.38
N ASP A 173 -20.59 10.09 6.70
CA ASP A 173 -21.10 11.45 6.46
C ASP A 173 -22.39 11.47 5.62
N ASP A 174 -22.66 10.40 4.84
CA ASP A 174 -23.92 10.20 4.13
C ASP A 174 -25.06 9.69 5.04
N SER A 175 -24.77 9.34 6.30
CA SER A 175 -25.77 9.03 7.32
C SER A 175 -25.93 10.23 8.23
N ASN A 176 -27.16 10.67 8.50
CA ASN A 176 -27.54 11.91 9.22
C ASN A 176 -27.03 12.03 10.69
N VAL A 177 -25.95 11.34 11.06
CA VAL A 177 -25.34 11.30 12.39
C VAL A 177 -24.69 12.65 12.75
N TYR A 178 -24.16 13.40 11.79
CA TYR A 178 -23.57 14.73 12.04
C TYR A 178 -24.60 15.86 12.01
N GLU A 179 -25.77 15.66 11.39
CA GLU A 179 -26.87 16.65 11.50
C GLU A 179 -27.37 16.75 12.95
N GLU A 180 -27.32 15.69 13.76
CA GLU A 180 -27.77 15.74 15.15
C GLU A 180 -26.83 16.53 16.10
N GLU A 181 -25.55 16.71 15.76
CA GLU A 181 -24.60 17.50 16.59
C GLU A 181 -24.63 19.00 16.27
N GLU A 182 -25.01 19.41 15.06
CA GLU A 182 -25.14 20.85 14.71
C GLU A 182 -26.39 21.51 15.33
N TYR A 183 -27.38 20.73 15.81
CA TYR A 183 -28.59 21.21 16.50
C TYR A 183 -28.54 21.10 18.04
N LYS A 184 -27.37 20.98 18.65
CA LYS A 184 -27.22 21.19 20.10
C LYS A 184 -26.58 22.55 20.38
N PHE A 185 -27.46 23.54 20.53
CA PHE A 185 -27.17 24.82 21.21
C PHE A 185 -26.77 24.61 22.66
#